data_AF-A0AAD6AMS1-F1
#
_entry.id   AF-A0AAD6AMS1-F1
#
_cell.length_a   1.000
_cell.length_b   1.000
_cell.length_c   1.000
_cell.angle_alpha   90.00
_cell.angle_beta   90.00
_cell.angle_gamma   90.00
#
_symmetry.space_group_name_H-M   'P 1'
#
loop_
_entity.id
_entity.type
_entity.pdbx_description
1 polymer ?
#
loop_
_entity_poly.entity_id
_entity_poly.type
_entity_poly.pdbx_seq_one_letter_code
_entity_poly.pdbx_strand_id
1 'polypeptide(L)'
;MTKPDLVDKGTEDSVVQIVHNEVFPLKKGYMIVKCRGQKEIKDKVSLTEALEREEAFFSEHAYFKTLYDEGHATVPKLAEKLTLELVHHIKRSLPRLEEQIEKKLKTTQANLDKCGHGPPPDATERIGYLIDRVTAFTQDAISLATGEELQFGGRPNIFSILRKEFAAWKVVIEDSGVNFHRNIEKEVNQYERKYRGRELPGFISYKTFEGMVKEQIKQLEGPAMKIEAITKEKEAAAESMLRTQFKMEILHPGQHIQQEVREEEQPATSPFDFQIIGSTSSTVNSSNSGATLKEMLKHLKSYYQIAGQRLADQIPLVIRYHVMQESALQLRREMAQMLQAKEKTECFLQEDFSMETKRRQLQNSLKRMSGARVLLNDFSMNIYNFNTTQVKRKP
;
A
#
# COMPACT_ATOMS: atom_id res chain seq x y z
N MET A 1 -40.60 11.35 41.13
CA MET A 1 -41.34 10.49 42.08
C MET A 1 -42.75 10.31 41.58
N THR A 2 -43.30 9.12 41.71
CA THR A 2 -44.68 8.79 41.31
C THR A 2 -45.43 8.21 42.49
N LYS A 3 -46.76 8.20 42.42
CA LYS A 3 -47.69 7.73 43.47
C LYS A 3 -47.60 8.52 44.78
N PRO A 4 -47.71 9.87 44.73
CA PRO A 4 -47.73 10.69 45.95
C PRO A 4 -48.95 10.42 46.84
N ASP A 5 -49.98 9.76 46.30
CA ASP A 5 -51.22 9.37 46.97
C ASP A 5 -51.08 8.17 47.93
N LEU A 6 -50.01 7.40 47.80
CA LEU A 6 -49.73 6.23 48.66
C LEU A 6 -48.67 6.52 49.74
N VAL A 7 -48.27 7.78 49.91
CA VAL A 7 -47.30 8.17 50.93
C VAL A 7 -47.99 8.17 52.30
N ASP A 8 -47.36 7.55 53.30
CA ASP A 8 -47.90 7.48 54.66
C ASP A 8 -47.91 8.86 55.32
N LYS A 9 -49.03 9.18 55.99
CA LYS A 9 -49.21 10.44 56.71
C LYS A 9 -48.18 10.55 57.85
N GLY A 10 -47.29 11.54 57.76
CA GLY A 10 -46.15 11.77 58.62
C GLY A 10 -44.78 11.58 57.93
N THR A 11 -44.74 11.12 56.68
CA THR A 11 -43.49 10.96 55.89
C THR A 11 -43.39 11.91 54.71
N GLU A 12 -44.40 12.76 54.48
CA GLU A 12 -44.46 13.69 53.36
C GLU A 12 -43.31 14.70 53.37
N ASP A 13 -42.84 15.13 54.56
CA ASP A 13 -41.68 16.01 54.70
C ASP A 13 -40.40 15.41 54.09
N SER A 14 -40.20 14.11 54.26
CA SER A 14 -39.05 13.41 53.66
C SER A 14 -39.16 13.38 52.12
N VAL A 15 -40.38 13.26 51.58
CA VAL A 15 -40.62 13.31 50.13
C VAL A 15 -40.34 14.71 49.57
N VAL A 16 -40.73 15.76 50.31
CA VAL A 16 -40.45 17.15 49.94
C VAL A 16 -38.94 17.40 49.89
N GLN A 17 -38.18 17.01 50.91
CA GLN A 17 -36.70 17.12 50.92
C GLN A 17 -36.03 16.38 49.77
N ILE A 18 -36.55 15.21 49.37
CA ILE A 18 -36.06 14.48 48.19
C ILE A 18 -36.33 15.29 46.93
N VAL A 19 -37.53 15.86 46.76
CA VAL A 19 -37.89 16.63 45.57
C VAL A 19 -37.09 17.93 45.46
N HIS A 20 -36.82 18.59 46.58
CA HIS A 20 -35.90 19.74 46.71
C HIS A 20 -34.42 19.38 46.49
N ASN A 21 -34.12 18.11 46.20
CA ASN A 21 -32.78 17.64 45.85
C ASN A 21 -31.78 17.71 47.03
N GLU A 22 -32.28 17.72 48.27
CA GLU A 22 -31.47 17.89 49.49
C GLU A 22 -30.89 16.56 50.00
N VAL A 23 -31.62 15.45 49.79
CA VAL A 23 -31.20 14.12 50.25
C VAL A 23 -30.18 13.49 49.30
N PHE A 24 -30.48 13.49 47.99
CA PHE A 24 -29.61 12.91 46.95
C PHE A 24 -29.47 13.88 45.78
N PRO A 25 -28.37 14.65 45.68
CA PRO A 25 -28.27 15.70 44.67
C PRO A 25 -28.10 15.13 43.24
N LEU A 26 -29.11 15.30 42.40
CA LEU A 26 -29.09 14.99 40.96
C LEU A 26 -28.88 16.25 40.11
N LYS A 27 -28.15 16.11 39.00
CA LYS A 27 -27.86 17.21 38.05
C LYS A 27 -29.10 17.85 37.42
N LYS A 28 -30.22 17.13 37.36
CA LYS A 28 -31.49 17.58 36.77
C LYS A 28 -32.61 17.76 37.80
N GLY A 29 -32.29 17.49 39.06
CA GLY A 29 -33.25 17.49 40.17
C GLY A 29 -34.35 16.44 40.01
N TYR A 30 -35.35 16.56 40.88
CA TYR A 30 -36.53 15.70 40.90
C TYR A 30 -37.78 16.46 40.46
N MET A 31 -38.82 15.69 40.15
CA MET A 31 -40.18 16.15 39.86
C MET A 31 -41.13 15.14 40.49
N ILE A 32 -42.30 15.58 40.96
CA ILE A 32 -43.34 14.71 41.50
C ILE A 32 -44.60 14.76 40.63
N VAL A 33 -45.15 13.60 40.30
CA VAL A 33 -46.34 13.50 39.45
C VAL A 33 -47.31 12.46 40.01
N LYS A 34 -48.60 12.70 39.84
CA LYS A 34 -49.67 11.78 40.20
C LYS A 34 -50.19 11.10 38.94
N CYS A 35 -49.96 9.80 38.85
CA CYS A 35 -50.48 9.00 37.74
C CYS A 35 -51.91 8.53 38.04
N ARG A 36 -52.64 8.15 36.99
CA ARG A 36 -53.96 7.52 37.14
C ARG A 36 -53.88 6.24 37.95
N GLY A 37 -54.77 6.10 38.93
CA GLY A 37 -54.88 4.88 39.74
C GLY A 37 -55.62 3.76 39.01
N GLN A 38 -55.51 2.52 39.51
CA GLN A 38 -56.15 1.35 38.89
C GLN A 38 -57.68 1.47 38.82
N LYS A 39 -58.29 2.17 39.79
CA LYS A 39 -59.74 2.42 39.84
C LYS A 39 -60.17 3.40 38.75
N GLU A 40 -59.45 4.52 38.60
CA GLU A 40 -59.74 5.54 37.58
C GLU A 40 -59.59 5.01 36.14
N ILE A 41 -58.70 4.02 35.95
CA ILE A 41 -58.56 3.31 34.67
C ILE A 41 -59.80 2.45 34.39
N LYS A 42 -60.33 1.74 35.41
CA LYS A 42 -61.58 0.95 35.27
C LYS A 42 -62.78 1.84 35.01
N ASP A 43 -62.82 3.00 35.65
CA ASP A 43 -63.89 4.00 35.53
C ASP A 43 -63.78 4.85 34.24
N LYS A 44 -62.77 4.58 33.38
CA LYS A 44 -62.52 5.27 32.10
C LYS A 44 -62.45 6.80 32.21
N VAL A 45 -61.85 7.29 33.29
CA VAL A 45 -61.64 8.74 33.51
C VAL A 45 -60.84 9.33 32.35
N SER A 46 -61.30 10.47 31.83
CA SER A 46 -60.65 11.16 30.72
C SER A 46 -59.28 11.72 31.11
N LEU A 47 -58.41 11.99 30.12
CA LEU A 47 -57.06 12.52 30.40
C LEU A 47 -57.13 13.94 30.99
N THR A 48 -58.02 14.78 30.48
CA THR A 48 -58.22 16.16 30.96
C THR A 48 -58.69 16.17 32.40
N GLU A 49 -59.68 15.35 32.73
CA GLU A 49 -60.18 15.21 34.10
C GLU A 49 -59.12 14.64 35.05
N ALA A 50 -58.25 13.73 34.57
CA ALA A 50 -57.14 13.22 35.37
C ALA A 50 -56.07 14.31 35.66
N LEU A 51 -55.83 15.23 34.72
CA LEU A 51 -54.91 16.35 34.92
C LEU A 51 -55.48 17.39 35.89
N GLU A 52 -56.77 17.72 35.78
CA GLU A 52 -57.47 18.61 36.73
C GLU A 52 -57.44 18.05 38.16
N ARG A 53 -57.66 16.74 38.32
CA ARG A 53 -57.54 16.05 39.62
C ARG A 53 -56.11 15.98 40.14
N GLU A 54 -55.12 15.93 39.26
CA GLU A 54 -53.71 16.03 39.65
C GLU A 54 -53.41 17.43 40.19
N GLU A 55 -53.85 18.47 39.49
CA GLU A 55 -53.67 19.85 39.89
C GLU A 55 -54.37 20.16 41.23
N ALA A 56 -55.61 19.70 41.39
CA ALA A 56 -56.33 19.81 42.67
C ALA A 56 -55.59 19.09 43.80
N PHE A 57 -55.09 17.88 43.56
CA PHE A 57 -54.35 17.12 44.58
C PHE A 57 -53.10 17.86 45.06
N PHE A 58 -52.32 18.45 44.15
CA PHE A 58 -51.09 19.14 44.53
C PHE A 58 -51.34 20.54 45.13
N SER A 59 -52.40 21.24 44.71
CA SER A 59 -52.74 22.58 45.22
C SER A 59 -53.43 22.56 46.60
N GLU A 60 -54.19 21.51 46.91
CA GLU A 60 -54.93 21.37 48.17
C GLU A 60 -54.09 20.75 49.30
N HIS A 61 -53.01 20.02 48.98
CA HIS A 61 -52.24 19.28 49.97
C HIS A 61 -51.22 20.16 50.73
N ALA A 62 -51.30 20.19 52.07
CA ALA A 62 -50.50 21.09 52.92
C ALA A 62 -48.98 21.06 52.65
N TYR A 63 -48.40 19.86 52.49
CA TYR A 63 -46.96 19.68 52.25
C TYR A 63 -46.54 19.81 50.77
N PHE A 64 -47.38 19.33 49.83
CA PHE A 64 -47.02 19.30 48.41
C PHE A 64 -47.38 20.58 47.66
N LYS A 65 -48.18 21.46 48.26
CA LYS A 65 -48.49 22.78 47.71
C LYS A 65 -47.22 23.61 47.47
N THR A 66 -46.23 23.55 48.37
CA THR A 66 -44.94 24.21 48.17
C THR A 66 -44.25 23.73 46.89
N LEU A 67 -44.26 22.42 46.63
CA LEU A 67 -43.69 21.84 45.40
C LEU A 67 -44.50 22.22 44.15
N TYR A 68 -45.80 22.44 44.29
CA TYR A 68 -46.67 22.92 43.22
C TYR A 68 -46.36 24.37 42.85
N ASP A 69 -46.31 25.25 43.84
CA ASP A 69 -46.05 26.68 43.67
C ASP A 69 -44.65 26.94 43.08
N GLU A 70 -43.67 26.12 43.44
CA GLU A 70 -42.30 26.17 42.91
C GLU A 70 -42.15 25.50 41.51
N GLY A 71 -43.19 24.85 41.00
CA GLY A 71 -43.19 24.21 39.68
C GLY A 71 -42.46 22.86 39.61
N HIS A 72 -42.23 22.20 40.74
CA HIS A 72 -41.64 20.86 40.85
C HIS A 72 -42.68 19.72 40.78
N ALA A 73 -43.97 20.05 40.74
CA ALA A 73 -45.06 19.09 40.67
C ALA A 73 -45.84 19.18 39.36
N THR A 74 -46.64 18.14 39.07
CA THR A 74 -47.56 17.95 37.91
C THR A 74 -46.95 17.41 36.62
N VAL A 75 -47.76 16.67 35.86
CA VAL A 75 -47.41 16.12 34.54
C VAL A 75 -47.12 17.22 33.51
N PRO A 76 -47.90 18.31 33.38
CA PRO A 76 -47.61 19.37 32.40
C PRO A 76 -46.24 20.02 32.62
N LYS A 77 -45.88 20.32 33.87
CA LYS A 77 -44.56 20.88 34.20
C LYS A 77 -43.43 19.90 33.97
N LEU A 78 -43.65 18.60 34.23
CA LEU A 78 -42.68 17.57 33.87
C LEU A 78 -42.46 17.51 32.35
N ALA A 79 -43.53 17.53 31.55
CA ALA A 79 -43.43 17.50 30.09
C ALA A 79 -42.68 18.73 29.54
N GLU A 80 -42.95 19.91 30.09
CA GLU A 80 -42.24 21.15 29.77
C GLU A 80 -40.74 21.01 30.08
N LYS A 81 -40.39 20.59 31.31
CA LYS A 81 -39.00 20.39 31.74
C LYS A 81 -38.27 19.35 30.88
N LEU A 82 -38.89 18.20 30.61
CA LEU A 82 -38.30 17.15 29.76
C LEU A 82 -38.07 17.63 28.33
N THR A 83 -38.99 18.41 27.78
CA THR A 83 -38.87 18.98 26.43
C THR A 83 -37.70 19.96 26.36
N LEU A 84 -37.60 20.88 27.33
CA LEU A 84 -36.48 21.83 27.41
C LEU A 84 -35.14 21.12 27.56
N GLU A 85 -35.09 20.10 28.42
CA GLU A 85 -33.88 19.31 28.64
C GLU A 85 -33.47 18.51 27.40
N LEU A 86 -34.42 17.91 26.70
CA LEU A 86 -34.17 17.20 25.45
C LEU A 86 -33.64 18.15 24.37
N VAL A 87 -34.28 19.32 24.19
CA VAL A 87 -33.84 20.32 23.21
C VAL A 87 -32.44 20.83 23.53
N HIS A 88 -32.16 21.12 24.80
CA HIS A 88 -30.83 21.55 25.23
C HIS A 88 -29.78 20.45 24.99
N HIS A 89 -30.11 19.19 25.30
CA HIS A 89 -29.23 18.06 25.05
C HIS A 89 -28.95 17.84 23.56
N ILE A 90 -29.97 17.95 22.70
CA ILE A 90 -29.82 17.90 21.25
C ILE A 90 -28.86 19.00 20.80
N LYS A 91 -29.11 20.27 21.16
CA LYS A 91 -28.26 21.41 20.80
C LYS A 91 -26.80 21.20 21.21
N ARG A 92 -26.55 20.69 22.41
CA ARG A 92 -25.19 20.41 22.91
C ARG A 92 -24.52 19.23 22.21
N SER A 93 -25.29 18.27 21.72
CA SER A 93 -24.77 17.05 21.10
C SER A 93 -24.53 17.20 19.59
N LEU A 94 -25.20 18.15 18.93
CA LEU A 94 -25.10 18.39 17.48
C LEU A 94 -23.66 18.63 16.98
N PRO A 95 -22.83 19.52 17.57
CA PRO A 95 -21.48 19.76 17.04
C PRO A 95 -20.61 18.50 17.06
N ARG A 96 -20.73 17.72 18.14
CA ARG A 96 -20.03 16.44 18.27
C ARG A 96 -20.54 15.40 17.27
N LEU A 97 -21.83 15.41 16.95
CA LEU A 97 -22.42 14.51 15.95
C LEU A 97 -21.95 14.86 14.54
N GLU A 98 -21.88 16.15 14.21
CA GLU A 98 -21.38 16.65 12.92
C GLU A 98 -19.91 16.24 12.71
N GLU A 99 -19.05 16.46 13.70
CA GLU A 99 -17.64 16.04 13.66
C GLU A 99 -17.50 14.52 13.44
N GLN A 100 -18.32 13.72 14.14
CA GLN A 100 -18.31 12.27 13.99
C GLN A 100 -18.75 11.82 12.59
N ILE A 101 -19.73 12.49 11.99
CA ILE A 101 -20.20 12.19 10.64
C ILE A 101 -19.13 12.55 9.62
N GLU A 102 -18.52 13.73 9.71
CA GLU A 102 -17.43 14.15 8.83
C GLU A 102 -16.23 13.20 8.91
N LYS A 103 -15.82 12.83 10.13
CA LYS A 103 -14.73 11.86 10.33
C LYS A 103 -15.05 10.50 9.72
N LYS A 104 -16.27 9.99 9.93
CA LYS A 104 -16.70 8.72 9.35
C LYS A 104 -16.86 8.79 7.83
N LEU A 105 -17.33 9.91 7.28
CA LEU A 105 -17.39 10.14 5.83
C LEU A 105 -16.00 10.07 5.21
N LYS A 106 -15.05 10.84 5.74
CA LYS A 106 -13.64 10.82 5.28
C LYS A 106 -13.04 9.42 5.35
N THR A 107 -13.25 8.72 6.46
CA THR A 107 -12.73 7.35 6.65
C THR A 107 -13.37 6.36 5.69
N THR A 108 -14.69 6.45 5.48
CA THR A 108 -15.44 5.58 4.56
C THR A 108 -15.04 5.84 3.12
N GLN A 109 -14.86 7.11 2.74
CA GLN A 109 -14.38 7.50 1.41
C GLN A 109 -12.97 6.95 1.16
N ALA A 110 -12.03 7.17 2.09
CA ALA A 110 -10.67 6.65 1.93
C ALA A 110 -10.64 5.11 1.84
N ASN A 111 -11.51 4.42 2.58
CA ASN A 111 -11.64 2.97 2.49
C ASN A 111 -12.26 2.52 1.16
N LEU A 112 -13.20 3.30 0.61
CA LEU A 112 -13.81 3.04 -0.69
C LEU A 112 -12.81 3.26 -1.83
N ASP A 113 -12.02 4.34 -1.76
CA ASP A 113 -10.96 4.65 -2.72
C ASP A 113 -9.89 3.54 -2.74
N LYS A 114 -9.56 2.98 -1.56
CA LYS A 114 -8.67 1.81 -1.43
C LYS A 114 -9.23 0.52 -2.02
N CYS A 115 -10.55 0.34 -2.01
CA CYS A 115 -11.20 -0.80 -2.65
C CYS A 115 -11.28 -0.64 -4.18
N GLY A 116 -11.06 0.57 -4.69
CA GLY A 116 -11.14 0.89 -6.11
C GLY A 116 -12.57 0.93 -6.65
N HIS A 117 -12.68 1.37 -7.90
CA HIS A 117 -13.91 1.26 -8.67
C HIS A 117 -13.99 -0.17 -9.22
N GLY A 118 -14.92 -0.95 -8.68
CA GLY A 118 -15.24 -2.29 -9.20
C GLY A 118 -15.72 -2.24 -10.65
N PRO A 119 -15.92 -3.41 -11.29
CA PRO A 119 -16.37 -3.49 -12.66
C PRO A 119 -17.74 -2.81 -12.84
N PRO A 120 -17.98 -2.13 -13.97
CA PRO A 120 -19.29 -1.56 -14.28
C PRO A 120 -20.40 -2.62 -14.31
N PRO A 121 -21.65 -2.24 -13.98
CA PRO A 121 -22.79 -3.15 -14.05
C PRO A 121 -23.18 -3.49 -15.49
N ASP A 122 -22.91 -2.61 -16.46
CA ASP A 122 -23.22 -2.83 -17.87
C ASP A 122 -22.17 -3.70 -18.57
N ALA A 123 -22.63 -4.66 -19.37
CA ALA A 123 -21.77 -5.61 -20.07
C ALA A 123 -20.88 -4.94 -21.13
N THR A 124 -21.35 -3.86 -21.74
CA THR A 124 -20.60 -3.13 -22.77
C THR A 124 -19.49 -2.30 -22.13
N GLU A 125 -19.79 -1.66 -21.00
CA GLU A 125 -18.81 -0.91 -20.20
C GLU A 125 -17.74 -1.82 -19.55
N ARG A 126 -18.11 -3.06 -19.18
CA ARG A 126 -17.17 -4.05 -18.62
C ARG A 126 -16.00 -4.36 -19.56
N ILE A 127 -16.24 -4.45 -20.86
CA ILE A 127 -15.19 -4.71 -21.85
C ILE A 127 -14.21 -3.53 -21.90
N GLY A 128 -14.72 -2.30 -21.92
CA GLY A 128 -13.88 -1.09 -21.86
C GLY A 128 -13.03 -1.05 -20.59
N TYR A 129 -13.65 -1.32 -19.44
CA TYR A 129 -12.96 -1.38 -18.15
C TYR A 129 -11.83 -2.44 -18.14
N LEU A 130 -12.07 -3.63 -18.68
CA LEU A 130 -11.04 -4.67 -18.75
C LEU A 130 -9.89 -4.28 -19.69
N ILE A 131 -10.20 -3.66 -20.83
CA ILE A 131 -9.20 -3.15 -21.77
C ILE A 131 -8.34 -2.11 -21.07
N ASP A 132 -8.93 -1.17 -20.34
CA ASP A 132 -8.19 -0.14 -19.61
C ASP A 132 -7.24 -0.74 -18.57
N ARG A 133 -7.72 -1.74 -17.80
CA ARG A 133 -6.89 -2.46 -16.81
C ARG A 133 -5.73 -3.23 -17.43
N VAL A 134 -6.00 -3.98 -18.49
CA VAL A 134 -4.95 -4.73 -19.20
C VAL A 134 -3.96 -3.79 -19.89
N THR A 135 -4.43 -2.66 -20.44
CA THR A 135 -3.58 -1.65 -21.06
C THR A 135 -2.69 -0.97 -20.03
N ALA A 136 -3.23 -0.58 -18.88
CA ALA A 136 -2.46 -0.01 -17.78
C ALA A 136 -1.38 -0.99 -17.28
N PHE A 137 -1.75 -2.25 -17.05
CA PHE A 137 -0.80 -3.29 -16.63
C PHE A 137 0.32 -3.54 -17.65
N THR A 138 -0.03 -3.66 -18.93
CA THR A 138 0.97 -3.87 -19.99
C THR A 138 1.87 -2.65 -20.17
N GLN A 139 1.36 -1.45 -19.96
CA GLN A 139 2.16 -0.22 -19.94
C GLN A 139 3.15 -0.22 -18.77
N ASP A 140 2.72 -0.61 -17.56
CA ASP A 140 3.61 -0.75 -16.40
C ASP A 140 4.70 -1.80 -16.64
N ALA A 141 4.37 -2.94 -17.27
CA ALA A 141 5.34 -3.96 -17.63
C ALA A 141 6.38 -3.44 -18.66
N ILE A 142 5.95 -2.60 -19.61
CA ILE A 142 6.86 -1.94 -20.57
C ILE A 142 7.73 -0.92 -19.84
N SER A 143 7.16 -0.08 -18.99
CA SER A 143 7.91 0.92 -18.22
C SER A 143 8.93 0.27 -17.27
N LEU A 144 8.61 -0.89 -16.68
CA LEU A 144 9.56 -1.71 -15.94
C LEU A 144 10.71 -2.21 -16.83
N ALA A 145 10.38 -2.64 -18.05
CA ALA A 145 11.35 -3.14 -19.02
C ALA A 145 12.23 -2.05 -19.63
N THR A 146 11.77 -0.79 -19.68
CA THR A 146 12.56 0.37 -20.13
C THR A 146 13.33 1.04 -18.98
N GLY A 147 12.90 0.84 -17.74
CA GLY A 147 13.58 1.32 -16.54
C GLY A 147 13.05 2.67 -16.04
N GLU A 148 11.85 3.03 -16.50
CA GLU A 148 11.10 4.19 -16.04
C GLU A 148 10.47 3.94 -14.67
N GLU A 149 10.10 5.02 -13.97
CA GLU A 149 9.38 4.91 -12.70
C GLU A 149 8.02 4.25 -12.91
N LEU A 150 7.71 3.27 -12.06
CA LEU A 150 6.41 2.62 -12.06
C LEU A 150 5.34 3.59 -11.53
N GLN A 151 4.18 3.62 -12.17
CA GLN A 151 3.00 4.29 -11.61
C GLN A 151 2.53 3.61 -10.31
N PHE A 152 2.81 2.30 -10.17
CA PHE A 152 2.40 1.48 -9.02
C PHE A 152 3.59 0.77 -8.33
N GLY A 153 3.98 1.29 -7.16
CA GLY A 153 4.81 0.58 -6.17
C GLY A 153 6.27 1.04 -6.10
N GLY A 154 6.72 1.42 -4.90
CA GLY A 154 8.10 1.87 -4.61
C GLY A 154 9.14 0.76 -4.52
N ARG A 155 9.07 -0.27 -5.38
CA ARG A 155 10.08 -1.34 -5.40
C ARG A 155 11.36 -0.88 -6.10
N PRO A 156 12.54 -1.42 -5.72
CA PRO A 156 13.79 -1.07 -6.37
C PRO A 156 13.73 -1.43 -7.85
N ASN A 157 14.14 -0.49 -8.69
CA ASN A 157 14.20 -0.63 -10.14
C ASN A 157 15.01 -1.90 -10.50
N ILE A 158 14.44 -2.80 -11.30
CA ILE A 158 15.07 -4.06 -11.73
C ILE A 158 16.46 -3.83 -12.37
N PHE A 159 16.66 -2.70 -13.04
CA PHE A 159 17.96 -2.29 -13.60
C PHE A 159 19.03 -2.08 -12.53
N SER A 160 18.65 -1.64 -11.32
CA SER A 160 19.60 -1.49 -10.21
C SER A 160 20.15 -2.84 -9.74
N ILE A 161 19.35 -3.90 -9.82
CA ILE A 161 19.74 -5.27 -9.49
C ILE A 161 20.61 -5.83 -10.62
N LEU A 162 20.13 -5.73 -11.87
CA LEU A 162 20.87 -6.22 -13.04
C LEU A 162 22.24 -5.57 -13.19
N ARG A 163 22.38 -4.27 -12.89
CA ARG A 163 23.70 -3.61 -12.89
C ARG A 163 24.68 -4.23 -11.91
N LYS A 164 24.23 -4.69 -10.74
CA LYS A 164 25.10 -5.37 -9.76
C LYS A 164 25.58 -6.71 -10.31
N GLU A 165 24.70 -7.50 -10.90
CA GLU A 165 25.04 -8.78 -11.51
C GLU A 165 25.97 -8.61 -12.73
N PHE A 166 25.72 -7.60 -13.57
CA PHE A 166 26.60 -7.29 -14.71
C PHE A 166 27.97 -6.76 -14.26
N ALA A 167 28.04 -6.02 -13.15
CA ALA A 167 29.32 -5.63 -12.57
C ALA A 167 30.08 -6.85 -12.03
N ALA A 168 29.39 -7.77 -11.36
CA ALA A 168 29.99 -9.03 -10.91
C ALA A 168 30.49 -9.87 -12.10
N TRP A 169 29.71 -9.98 -13.18
CA TRP A 169 30.13 -10.63 -14.43
C TRP A 169 31.43 -10.05 -14.98
N LYS A 170 31.51 -8.72 -15.04
CA LYS A 170 32.70 -8.03 -15.52
C LYS A 170 33.93 -8.39 -14.69
N VAL A 171 33.80 -8.45 -13.36
CA VAL A 171 34.88 -8.89 -12.46
C VAL A 171 35.30 -10.33 -12.74
N VAL A 172 34.37 -11.25 -13.02
CA VAL A 172 34.70 -12.64 -13.40
C VAL A 172 35.50 -12.69 -14.72
N ILE A 173 35.14 -11.87 -15.70
CA ILE A 173 35.88 -11.77 -16.97
C ILE A 173 37.29 -11.18 -16.74
N GLU A 174 37.42 -10.17 -15.88
CA GLU A 174 38.71 -9.56 -15.56
C GLU A 174 39.64 -10.55 -14.81
N ASP A 175 39.12 -11.29 -13.82
CA ASP A 175 39.89 -12.29 -13.07
C ASP A 175 40.30 -13.49 -13.94
N SER A 176 39.39 -13.96 -14.80
CA SER A 176 39.73 -15.01 -15.79
C SER A 176 40.80 -14.54 -16.77
N GLY A 177 40.83 -13.25 -17.12
CA GLY A 177 41.91 -12.63 -17.87
C GLY A 177 43.25 -12.68 -17.16
N VAL A 178 43.31 -12.35 -15.86
CA VAL A 178 44.55 -12.45 -15.07
C VAL A 178 45.04 -13.90 -15.00
N ASN A 179 44.12 -14.85 -14.78
CA ASN A 179 44.43 -16.27 -14.76
C ASN A 179 44.94 -16.77 -16.13
N PHE A 180 44.33 -16.33 -17.23
CA PHE A 180 44.79 -16.61 -18.58
C PHE A 180 46.22 -16.09 -18.80
N HIS A 181 46.49 -14.82 -18.47
CA HIS A 181 47.81 -14.22 -18.63
C HIS A 181 48.90 -15.00 -17.89
N ARG A 182 48.59 -15.57 -16.72
CA ARG A 182 49.52 -16.38 -15.92
C ARG A 182 49.73 -17.79 -16.48
N ASN A 183 48.69 -18.40 -17.05
CA ASN A 183 48.74 -19.79 -17.51
C ASN A 183 49.23 -19.91 -18.96
N ILE A 184 48.90 -18.95 -19.81
CA ILE A 184 49.23 -18.99 -21.24
C ILE A 184 50.74 -19.00 -21.48
N GLU A 185 51.53 -18.36 -20.62
CA GLU A 185 53.00 -18.43 -20.67
C GLU A 185 53.52 -19.86 -20.45
N LYS A 186 52.90 -20.61 -19.54
CA LYS A 186 53.26 -22.02 -19.29
C LYS A 186 52.83 -22.92 -20.44
N GLU A 187 51.63 -22.71 -20.98
CA GLU A 187 51.08 -23.50 -22.08
C GLU A 187 51.88 -23.29 -23.39
N VAL A 188 52.22 -22.05 -23.72
CA VAL A 188 53.04 -21.74 -24.91
C VAL A 188 54.44 -22.34 -24.76
N ASN A 189 55.07 -22.25 -23.58
CA ASN A 189 56.37 -22.86 -23.31
C ASN A 189 56.33 -24.40 -23.34
N GLN A 190 55.25 -25.02 -22.84
CA GLN A 190 55.07 -26.47 -22.90
C GLN A 190 54.88 -26.94 -24.34
N TYR A 191 54.11 -26.22 -25.13
CA TYR A 191 53.93 -26.49 -26.55
C TYR A 191 55.27 -26.41 -27.30
N GLU A 192 56.05 -25.36 -27.04
CA GLU A 192 57.38 -25.17 -27.62
C GLU A 192 58.28 -26.39 -27.38
N ARG A 193 58.29 -26.92 -26.16
CA ARG A 193 59.13 -28.08 -25.82
C ARG A 193 58.64 -29.39 -26.44
N LYS A 194 57.33 -29.55 -26.65
CA LYS A 194 56.71 -30.83 -26.99
C LYS A 194 56.42 -31.02 -28.49
N TYR A 195 56.13 -29.94 -29.20
CA TYR A 195 55.60 -30.01 -30.58
C TYR A 195 56.37 -29.17 -31.60
N ARG A 196 57.34 -28.36 -31.16
CA ARG A 196 58.19 -27.57 -32.06
C ARG A 196 59.14 -28.49 -32.83
N GLY A 197 59.24 -28.28 -34.14
CA GLY A 197 60.06 -29.11 -35.05
C GLY A 197 59.39 -29.47 -36.37
N ARG A 198 58.08 -29.19 -36.51
CA ARG A 198 57.34 -29.31 -37.79
C ARG A 198 57.37 -28.05 -38.65
N GLU A 199 57.54 -26.88 -38.04
CA GLU A 199 57.47 -25.56 -38.69
C GLU A 199 58.88 -24.97 -38.84
N LEU A 200 59.10 -24.13 -39.86
CA LEU A 200 60.37 -23.43 -40.07
C LEU A 200 60.73 -22.54 -38.87
N PRO A 201 62.02 -22.39 -38.52
CA PRO A 201 62.46 -21.47 -37.47
C PRO A 201 61.93 -20.05 -37.72
N GLY A 202 61.14 -19.52 -36.78
CA GLY A 202 60.53 -18.19 -36.86
C GLY A 202 59.04 -18.17 -37.24
N PHE A 203 58.45 -19.31 -37.60
CA PHE A 203 57.03 -19.44 -37.93
C PHE A 203 56.25 -20.16 -36.84
N ILE A 204 55.04 -19.67 -36.59
CA ILE A 204 54.10 -20.22 -35.60
C ILE A 204 52.95 -20.89 -36.35
N SER A 205 52.58 -22.09 -35.92
CA SER A 205 51.39 -22.74 -36.45
C SER A 205 50.12 -22.06 -35.95
N TYR A 206 49.37 -21.42 -36.85
CA TYR A 206 48.08 -20.77 -36.54
C TYR A 206 47.10 -21.72 -35.82
N LYS A 207 47.10 -23.01 -36.16
CA LYS A 207 46.25 -24.03 -35.50
C LYS A 207 46.55 -24.17 -34.00
N THR A 208 47.77 -23.87 -33.58
CA THR A 208 48.17 -23.92 -32.16
C THR A 208 47.62 -22.72 -31.41
N PHE A 209 47.76 -21.54 -31.99
CA PHE A 209 47.14 -20.32 -31.48
C PHE A 209 45.61 -20.50 -31.37
N GLU A 210 44.98 -21.02 -32.42
CA GLU A 210 43.55 -21.29 -32.46
C GLU A 210 43.12 -22.29 -31.37
N GLY A 211 43.87 -23.37 -31.17
CA GLY A 211 43.58 -24.37 -30.13
C GLY A 211 43.65 -23.79 -28.72
N MET A 212 44.69 -23.00 -28.42
CA MET A 212 44.85 -22.33 -27.12
C MET A 212 43.72 -21.33 -26.87
N VAL A 213 43.31 -20.57 -27.88
CA VAL A 213 42.18 -19.64 -27.76
C VAL A 213 40.86 -20.36 -27.52
N LYS A 214 40.58 -21.45 -28.25
CA LYS A 214 39.32 -22.21 -28.12
C LYS A 214 39.12 -22.81 -26.74
N GLU A 215 40.18 -23.38 -26.15
CA GLU A 215 40.11 -23.96 -24.81
C GLU A 215 39.76 -22.91 -23.75
N GLN A 216 40.27 -21.69 -23.91
CA GLN A 216 40.05 -20.60 -22.96
C GLN A 216 38.66 -19.97 -23.12
N ILE A 217 38.13 -19.88 -24.35
CA ILE A 217 36.73 -19.47 -24.59
C ILE A 217 35.77 -20.48 -23.95
N LYS A 218 36.06 -21.78 -24.02
CA LYS A 218 35.24 -22.83 -23.43
C LYS A 218 35.14 -22.71 -21.90
N GLN A 219 36.17 -22.22 -21.22
CA GLN A 219 36.12 -21.98 -19.78
C GLN A 219 35.17 -20.83 -19.40
N LEU A 220 34.89 -19.91 -20.32
CA LEU A 220 33.95 -18.79 -20.12
C LEU A 220 32.48 -19.18 -20.35
N GLU A 221 32.22 -20.36 -20.92
CA GLU A 221 30.88 -20.89 -21.17
C GLU A 221 30.14 -21.21 -19.85
N GLY A 222 30.81 -21.83 -18.88
CA GLY A 222 30.22 -22.16 -17.58
C GLY A 222 29.74 -20.93 -16.78
N PRO A 223 30.58 -19.89 -16.63
CA PRO A 223 30.17 -18.60 -16.06
C PRO A 223 29.02 -17.93 -16.82
N ALA A 224 28.96 -18.02 -18.15
CA ALA A 224 27.86 -17.48 -18.95
C ALA A 224 26.53 -18.21 -18.68
N MET A 225 26.56 -19.55 -18.54
CA MET A 225 25.39 -20.36 -18.18
C MET A 225 24.85 -20.05 -16.78
N LYS A 226 25.71 -19.65 -15.83
CA LYS A 226 25.26 -19.20 -14.50
C LYS A 226 24.47 -17.90 -14.58
N ILE A 227 24.80 -17.02 -15.50
CA ILE A 227 24.03 -15.80 -15.73
C ILE A 227 22.69 -16.13 -16.41
N GLU A 228 22.64 -17.10 -17.32
CA GLU A 228 21.36 -17.60 -17.86
C GLU A 228 20.47 -18.23 -16.77
N ALA A 229 21.07 -18.89 -15.76
CA ALA A 229 20.31 -19.35 -14.61
C ALA A 229 19.75 -18.18 -13.78
N ILE A 230 20.52 -17.11 -13.60
CA ILE A 230 20.04 -15.86 -12.99
C ILE A 230 18.92 -15.25 -13.82
N THR A 231 18.98 -15.29 -15.16
CA THR A 231 17.88 -14.77 -15.99
C THR A 231 16.59 -15.55 -15.78
N LYS A 232 16.64 -16.88 -15.70
CA LYS A 232 15.46 -17.72 -15.40
C LYS A 232 14.93 -17.53 -13.98
N GLU A 233 15.82 -17.40 -13.00
CA GLU A 233 15.43 -17.11 -11.61
C GLU A 233 14.79 -15.72 -11.50
N LYS A 234 15.29 -14.73 -12.25
CA LYS A 234 14.75 -13.37 -12.24
C LYS A 234 13.52 -13.21 -13.13
N GLU A 235 13.32 -14.05 -14.15
CA GLU A 235 12.02 -14.24 -14.82
C GLU A 235 10.98 -14.77 -13.84
N ALA A 236 11.32 -15.78 -13.03
CA ALA A 236 10.45 -16.27 -11.97
C ALA A 236 10.19 -15.21 -10.88
N ALA A 237 11.20 -14.39 -10.56
CA ALA A 237 11.03 -13.25 -9.65
C ALA A 237 10.15 -12.15 -10.25
N ALA A 238 10.30 -11.83 -11.54
CA ALA A 238 9.43 -10.91 -12.27
C ALA A 238 8.01 -11.45 -12.35
N GLU A 239 7.82 -12.73 -12.67
CA GLU A 239 6.52 -13.41 -12.66
C GLU A 239 5.89 -13.38 -11.25
N SER A 240 6.68 -13.65 -10.20
CA SER A 240 6.23 -13.55 -8.81
C SER A 240 5.89 -12.11 -8.42
N MET A 241 6.66 -11.12 -8.88
CA MET A 241 6.37 -9.70 -8.67
C MET A 241 5.07 -9.30 -9.39
N LEU A 242 4.88 -9.71 -10.64
CA LEU A 242 3.65 -9.48 -11.42
C LEU A 242 2.44 -10.16 -10.77
N ARG A 243 2.57 -11.43 -10.33
CA ARG A 243 1.54 -12.15 -9.55
C ARG A 243 1.23 -11.45 -8.23
N THR A 244 2.23 -10.86 -7.59
CA THR A 244 2.06 -10.07 -6.36
C THR A 244 1.37 -8.73 -6.67
N GLN A 245 1.68 -8.07 -7.79
CA GLN A 245 0.99 -6.89 -8.28
C GLN A 245 -0.50 -7.20 -8.52
N PHE A 246 -0.81 -8.30 -9.24
CA PHE A 246 -2.19 -8.77 -9.45
C PHE A 246 -2.91 -9.11 -8.13
N LYS A 247 -2.23 -9.78 -7.19
CA LYS A 247 -2.80 -10.08 -5.87
C LYS A 247 -2.97 -8.82 -5.00
N MET A 248 -2.10 -7.82 -5.11
CA MET A 248 -2.16 -6.55 -4.38
C MET A 248 -3.22 -5.61 -4.96
N GLU A 249 -3.45 -5.64 -6.27
CA GLU A 249 -4.55 -4.92 -6.93
C GLU A 249 -5.93 -5.52 -6.57
N ILE A 250 -5.96 -6.81 -6.19
CA ILE A 250 -7.13 -7.51 -5.65
C ILE A 250 -7.23 -7.41 -4.11
N LEU A 251 -6.13 -7.14 -3.39
CA LEU A 251 -6.08 -7.18 -1.93
C LEU A 251 -5.17 -6.07 -1.36
N HIS A 252 -5.77 -4.89 -1.14
CA HIS A 252 -5.35 -3.82 -0.20
C HIS A 252 -3.86 -3.36 -0.15
N PRO A 253 -3.57 -2.06 -0.38
CA PRO A 253 -2.29 -1.46 -0.01
C PRO A 253 -2.28 -1.03 1.47
N GLY A 254 -1.35 -1.56 2.25
CA GLY A 254 -0.91 -0.94 3.49
C GLY A 254 -0.45 -1.90 4.58
N GLN A 255 0.87 -2.09 4.70
CA GLN A 255 1.59 -2.08 5.98
C GLN A 255 3.12 -2.06 5.77
N HIS A 256 3.69 -0.93 6.15
CA HIS A 256 4.97 -0.67 6.83
C HIS A 256 6.38 -0.91 6.23
N ILE A 257 7.12 0.17 6.44
CA ILE A 257 8.56 0.47 6.40
C ILE A 257 9.28 -0.10 7.67
N GLN A 258 10.62 -0.21 7.60
CA GLN A 258 11.65 -0.56 8.63
C GLN A 258 11.86 -2.08 8.84
N GLN A 259 13.05 -2.68 8.91
CA GLN A 259 14.43 -2.31 9.32
C GLN A 259 15.35 -3.45 8.76
N GLU A 260 16.58 -3.26 8.30
CA GLU A 260 17.80 -3.14 9.11
C GLU A 260 18.95 -2.50 8.31
N VAL A 261 19.55 -1.49 8.95
CA VAL A 261 20.87 -0.92 8.68
C VAL A 261 21.79 -1.40 9.79
N ARG A 262 22.98 -1.89 9.43
CA ARG A 262 24.21 -1.87 10.23
C ARG A 262 25.37 -2.13 9.26
N GLU A 263 26.01 -1.10 8.72
CA GLU A 263 27.19 -0.39 9.25
C GLU A 263 28.38 -1.31 9.57
N GLU A 264 29.43 -1.19 8.76
CA GLU A 264 30.81 -0.98 9.24
C GLU A 264 31.67 -0.28 8.17
N GLU A 265 32.65 0.46 8.66
CA GLU A 265 33.20 1.70 8.14
C GLU A 265 34.43 1.58 7.20
N GLN A 266 34.72 2.73 6.56
CA GLN A 266 35.87 3.19 5.75
C GLN A 266 37.25 3.03 6.46
N PRO A 267 38.46 3.25 5.84
CA PRO A 267 38.73 4.29 4.84
C PRO A 267 39.82 4.07 3.76
N ALA A 268 39.89 5.10 2.92
CA ALA A 268 40.80 5.37 1.80
C ALA A 268 42.30 5.22 2.08
N THR A 269 43.07 4.83 1.05
CA THR A 269 44.17 5.65 0.50
C THR A 269 44.65 5.12 -0.86
N SER A 270 44.70 6.03 -1.83
CA SER A 270 45.56 6.00 -3.04
C SER A 270 46.85 6.79 -2.71
N PRO A 271 47.95 6.86 -3.50
CA PRO A 271 48.25 6.29 -4.83
C PRO A 271 49.62 5.57 -4.92
N PHE A 272 49.87 4.76 -5.94
CA PHE A 272 51.25 4.51 -6.39
C PHE A 272 51.33 4.47 -7.92
N ASP A 273 51.93 5.53 -8.46
CA ASP A 273 52.57 5.59 -9.77
C ASP A 273 53.72 4.56 -9.84
N PHE A 274 53.91 3.93 -11.00
CA PHE A 274 55.21 3.36 -11.34
C PHE A 274 55.69 3.83 -12.71
N GLN A 275 56.78 4.58 -12.62
CA GLN A 275 57.55 5.22 -13.66
C GLN A 275 58.42 4.20 -14.41
N ILE A 276 58.50 4.38 -15.72
CA ILE A 276 59.43 3.68 -16.61
C ILE A 276 60.87 4.08 -16.25
N ILE A 277 61.72 3.11 -15.91
CA ILE A 277 63.18 3.23 -16.05
C ILE A 277 63.71 1.92 -16.61
N GLY A 278 64.25 2.00 -17.82
CA GLY A 278 65.07 0.95 -18.40
C GLY A 278 66.47 0.98 -17.81
N SER A 279 67.12 -0.19 -17.79
CA SER A 279 68.55 -0.31 -18.05
C SER A 279 68.85 -1.73 -18.50
N THR A 280 69.59 -1.77 -19.60
CA THR A 280 70.10 -2.93 -20.32
C THR A 280 71.25 -3.57 -19.55
N SER A 281 71.42 -4.89 -19.71
CA SER A 281 72.73 -5.53 -19.77
C SER A 281 72.60 -6.88 -20.48
N SER A 282 73.38 -7.00 -21.55
CA SER A 282 73.45 -8.08 -22.53
C SER A 282 74.23 -9.29 -22.03
N THR A 283 73.88 -10.50 -22.49
CA THR A 283 74.84 -11.49 -23.02
C THR A 283 74.12 -12.44 -23.99
N VAL A 284 74.83 -12.83 -25.04
CA VAL A 284 74.38 -13.27 -26.36
C VAL A 284 74.09 -14.79 -26.41
N ASN A 285 72.97 -15.20 -27.05
CA ASN A 285 72.90 -16.11 -28.22
C ASN A 285 71.53 -16.81 -28.39
N SER A 286 71.08 -16.90 -29.67
CA SER A 286 69.86 -17.57 -30.18
C SER A 286 68.54 -16.77 -30.13
N SER A 287 68.43 -15.64 -30.85
CA SER A 287 67.35 -14.66 -30.61
C SER A 287 66.31 -14.45 -31.72
N ASN A 288 66.12 -15.36 -32.69
CA ASN A 288 64.94 -15.27 -33.59
C ASN A 288 63.75 -16.06 -33.07
N SER A 289 63.99 -17.15 -32.35
CA SER A 289 62.95 -18.03 -31.82
C SER A 289 62.14 -17.42 -30.68
N GLY A 290 62.81 -16.75 -29.74
CA GLY A 290 62.18 -16.13 -28.58
C GLY A 290 61.37 -14.87 -28.94
N ALA A 291 61.78 -14.15 -29.99
CA ALA A 291 61.06 -12.98 -30.48
C ALA A 291 59.68 -13.38 -31.03
N THR A 292 59.63 -14.41 -31.89
CA THR A 292 58.38 -14.95 -32.45
C THR A 292 57.41 -15.43 -31.37
N LEU A 293 57.90 -16.14 -30.35
CA LEU A 293 57.06 -16.67 -29.27
C LEU A 293 56.52 -15.55 -28.35
N LYS A 294 57.33 -14.52 -28.12
CA LYS A 294 56.91 -13.29 -27.42
C LYS A 294 55.82 -12.54 -28.20
N GLU A 295 55.91 -12.49 -29.52
CA GLU A 295 54.85 -11.93 -30.37
C GLU A 295 53.58 -12.79 -30.31
N MET A 296 53.67 -14.13 -30.33
CA MET A 296 52.49 -15.01 -30.15
C MET A 296 51.77 -14.72 -28.83
N LEU A 297 52.55 -14.63 -27.75
CA LEU A 297 52.05 -14.36 -26.42
C LEU A 297 51.35 -13.01 -26.36
N LYS A 298 51.94 -12.00 -27.01
CA LYS A 298 51.33 -10.67 -27.14
C LYS A 298 50.02 -10.72 -27.91
N HIS A 299 49.98 -11.43 -29.05
CA HIS A 299 48.75 -11.61 -29.82
C HIS A 299 47.67 -12.36 -29.05
N LEU A 300 48.01 -13.40 -28.28
CA LEU A 300 47.08 -14.16 -27.44
C LEU A 300 46.50 -13.28 -26.32
N LYS A 301 47.34 -12.53 -25.63
CA LYS A 301 46.95 -11.57 -24.59
C LYS A 301 46.02 -10.49 -25.14
N SER A 302 46.37 -9.88 -26.28
CA SER A 302 45.52 -8.89 -26.95
C SER A 302 44.19 -9.49 -27.44
N TYR A 303 44.20 -10.70 -28.00
CA TYR A 303 42.98 -11.36 -28.44
C TYR A 303 42.04 -11.61 -27.26
N TYR A 304 42.56 -12.16 -26.15
CA TYR A 304 41.76 -12.42 -24.96
C TYR A 304 41.19 -11.13 -24.38
N GLN A 305 41.97 -10.05 -24.33
CA GLN A 305 41.49 -8.76 -23.85
C GLN A 305 40.32 -8.23 -24.71
N ILE A 306 40.42 -8.33 -26.04
CA ILE A 306 39.35 -7.92 -26.95
C ILE A 306 38.12 -8.83 -26.80
N ALA A 307 38.31 -10.14 -26.71
CA ALA A 307 37.22 -11.10 -26.56
C ALA A 307 36.51 -10.95 -25.20
N GLY A 308 37.26 -10.79 -24.11
CA GLY A 308 36.74 -10.54 -22.77
C GLY A 308 35.92 -9.25 -22.71
N GLN A 309 36.41 -8.15 -23.28
CA GLN A 309 35.64 -6.90 -23.35
C GLN A 309 34.35 -7.07 -24.16
N ARG A 310 34.39 -7.78 -25.29
CA ARG A 310 33.18 -8.09 -26.08
C ARG A 310 32.17 -8.91 -25.29
N LEU A 311 32.59 -9.91 -24.53
CA LEU A 311 31.70 -10.72 -23.69
C LEU A 311 31.14 -9.93 -22.51
N ALA A 312 31.93 -9.04 -21.92
CA ALA A 312 31.49 -8.14 -20.87
C ALA A 312 30.41 -7.16 -21.35
N ASP A 313 30.47 -6.72 -22.62
CA ASP A 313 29.51 -5.77 -23.19
C ASP A 313 28.29 -6.46 -23.84
N GLN A 314 28.51 -7.55 -24.58
CA GLN A 314 27.46 -8.20 -25.39
C GLN A 314 26.51 -9.06 -24.56
N ILE A 315 26.98 -9.78 -23.55
CA ILE A 315 26.12 -10.67 -22.75
C ILE A 315 25.06 -9.87 -21.99
N PRO A 316 25.40 -8.78 -21.26
CA PRO A 316 24.38 -7.91 -20.66
C PRO A 316 23.39 -7.32 -21.67
N LEU A 317 23.86 -6.98 -22.89
CA LEU A 317 23.00 -6.43 -23.93
C LEU A 317 21.95 -7.44 -24.41
N VAL A 318 22.38 -8.68 -24.67
CA VAL A 318 21.53 -9.79 -25.11
C VAL A 318 20.53 -10.15 -24.01
N ILE A 319 20.98 -10.26 -22.76
CA ILE A 319 20.11 -10.54 -21.61
C ILE A 319 19.06 -9.45 -21.43
N ARG A 320 19.48 -8.18 -21.46
CA ARG A 320 18.56 -7.05 -21.34
C ARG A 320 17.49 -7.07 -22.43
N TYR A 321 17.88 -7.39 -23.66
CA TYR A 321 16.94 -7.46 -24.77
C TYR A 321 15.92 -8.60 -24.59
N HIS A 322 16.38 -9.84 -24.38
CA HIS A 322 15.49 -11.00 -24.28
C HIS A 322 14.65 -11.01 -23.01
N VAL A 323 15.29 -10.84 -21.84
CA VAL A 323 14.61 -11.00 -20.54
C VAL A 323 13.64 -9.86 -20.25
N MET A 324 13.98 -8.64 -20.67
CA MET A 324 13.18 -7.46 -20.34
C MET A 324 12.29 -7.04 -21.50
N GLN A 325 12.88 -6.72 -22.66
CA GLN A 325 12.12 -6.13 -23.77
C GLN A 325 11.26 -7.16 -24.49
N GLU A 326 11.82 -8.34 -24.83
CA GLU A 326 11.06 -9.36 -25.54
C GLU A 326 9.97 -9.98 -24.65
N SER A 327 10.28 -10.31 -23.39
CA SER A 327 9.28 -10.80 -22.43
C SER A 327 8.14 -9.81 -22.19
N ALA A 328 8.41 -8.51 -22.06
CA ALA A 328 7.35 -7.50 -21.91
C ALA A 328 6.48 -7.38 -23.17
N LEU A 329 7.09 -7.43 -24.36
CA LEU A 329 6.34 -7.43 -25.63
C LEU A 329 5.52 -8.71 -25.81
N GLN A 330 6.06 -9.86 -25.41
CA GLN A 330 5.37 -11.14 -25.45
C GLN A 330 4.17 -11.14 -24.51
N LEU A 331 4.36 -10.70 -23.26
CA LEU A 331 3.29 -10.52 -22.28
C LEU A 331 2.17 -9.64 -22.83
N ARG A 332 2.51 -8.50 -23.46
CA ARG A 332 1.51 -7.61 -24.09
C ARG A 332 0.72 -8.33 -25.18
N ARG A 333 1.38 -9.13 -26.03
CA ARG A 333 0.71 -9.88 -27.11
C ARG A 333 -0.26 -10.92 -26.55
N GLU A 334 0.17 -11.68 -25.56
CA GLU A 334 -0.65 -12.72 -24.91
C GLU A 334 -1.84 -12.10 -24.17
N MET A 335 -1.63 -11.01 -23.45
CA MET A 335 -2.69 -10.28 -22.75
C MET A 335 -3.71 -9.69 -23.74
N ALA A 336 -3.27 -9.20 -24.90
CA ALA A 336 -4.18 -8.75 -25.97
C ALA A 336 -4.97 -9.90 -26.61
N GLN A 337 -4.36 -11.08 -26.78
CA GLN A 337 -5.06 -12.27 -27.27
C GLN A 337 -6.11 -12.77 -26.26
N MET A 338 -5.82 -12.71 -24.97
CA MET A 338 -6.76 -13.05 -23.91
C MET A 338 -8.04 -12.19 -23.99
N LEU A 339 -7.92 -10.90 -24.32
CA LEU A 339 -9.06 -9.98 -24.48
C LEU A 339 -9.98 -10.34 -25.66
N GLN A 340 -9.49 -11.05 -26.68
CA GLN A 340 -10.27 -11.46 -27.84
C GLN A 340 -11.23 -12.63 -27.54
N ALA A 341 -10.95 -13.40 -26.48
CA ALA A 341 -11.77 -14.52 -26.06
C ALA A 341 -13.00 -14.04 -25.29
N LYS A 342 -14.02 -13.55 -26.02
CA LYS A 342 -15.28 -12.99 -25.48
C LYS A 342 -15.98 -13.86 -24.43
N GLU A 343 -15.86 -15.18 -24.53
CA GLU A 343 -16.50 -16.13 -23.61
C GLU A 343 -15.85 -16.16 -22.21
N LYS A 344 -14.61 -15.69 -22.06
CA LYS A 344 -13.87 -15.67 -20.77
C LYS A 344 -13.88 -14.31 -20.08
N THR A 345 -14.31 -13.25 -20.76
CA THR A 345 -14.29 -11.86 -20.27
C THR A 345 -15.08 -11.69 -18.96
N GLU A 346 -16.23 -12.34 -18.85
CA GLU A 346 -17.07 -12.29 -17.64
C GLU A 346 -16.42 -13.01 -16.45
N CYS A 347 -15.62 -14.06 -16.70
CA CYS A 347 -14.90 -14.78 -15.65
C CYS A 347 -13.72 -13.96 -15.12
N PHE A 348 -13.04 -13.18 -15.98
CA PHE A 348 -11.92 -12.32 -15.55
C PHE A 348 -12.34 -11.14 -14.68
N LEU A 349 -13.58 -10.68 -14.81
CA LEU A 349 -14.12 -9.54 -14.08
C LEU A 349 -14.92 -9.92 -12.83
N GLN A 350 -15.01 -11.21 -12.50
CA GLN A 350 -15.61 -11.63 -11.24
C GLN A 350 -14.73 -11.18 -10.07
N GLU A 351 -15.25 -10.26 -9.29
CA GLU A 351 -14.63 -9.89 -8.02
C GLU A 351 -14.79 -11.02 -7.00
N ASP A 352 -13.85 -11.06 -6.05
CA ASP A 352 -14.04 -11.83 -4.83
C ASP A 352 -15.30 -11.35 -4.10
N PHE A 353 -16.17 -12.30 -3.72
CA PHE A 353 -17.40 -12.07 -2.98
C PHE A 353 -17.20 -11.20 -1.73
N SER A 354 -16.05 -11.37 -1.06
CA SER A 354 -15.67 -10.55 0.11
C SER A 354 -15.48 -9.08 -0.27
N MET A 355 -14.78 -8.80 -1.38
CA MET A 355 -14.50 -7.45 -1.86
C MET A 355 -15.76 -6.78 -2.39
N GLU A 356 -16.60 -7.50 -3.11
CA GLU A 356 -17.89 -6.98 -3.58
C GLU A 356 -18.79 -6.58 -2.42
N THR A 357 -18.92 -7.47 -1.43
CA THR A 357 -19.75 -7.22 -0.24
C THR A 357 -19.24 -6.01 0.53
N LYS A 358 -17.92 -5.92 0.74
CA LYS A 358 -17.28 -4.79 1.43
C LYS A 358 -17.49 -3.48 0.70
N ARG A 359 -17.28 -3.44 -0.62
CA ARG A 359 -17.50 -2.25 -1.45
C ARG A 359 -18.97 -1.80 -1.39
N ARG A 360 -19.91 -2.74 -1.51
CA ARG A 360 -21.35 -2.46 -1.40
C ARG A 360 -21.73 -1.89 -0.03
N GLN A 361 -21.18 -2.47 1.05
CA GLN A 361 -21.39 -1.95 2.41
C GLN A 361 -20.84 -0.53 2.58
N LEU A 362 -19.63 -0.25 2.07
CA LEU A 362 -19.02 1.07 2.11
C LEU A 362 -19.84 2.10 1.32
N GLN A 363 -20.27 1.77 0.10
CA GLN A 363 -21.13 2.63 -0.72
C GLN A 363 -22.47 2.95 -0.05
N ASN A 364 -23.12 1.93 0.53
CA ASN A 364 -24.37 2.12 1.27
C ASN A 364 -24.16 2.97 2.53
N SER A 365 -23.05 2.76 3.23
CA SER A 365 -22.69 3.54 4.41
C SER A 365 -22.44 5.01 4.04
N LEU A 366 -21.69 5.26 2.95
CA LEU A 366 -21.43 6.59 2.41
C LEU A 366 -22.72 7.31 2.03
N LYS A 367 -23.64 6.64 1.31
CA LYS A 367 -24.94 7.19 0.93
C LYS A 367 -25.81 7.57 2.14
N ARG A 368 -25.82 6.74 3.18
CA ARG A 368 -26.56 7.04 4.43
C ARG A 368 -25.93 8.21 5.18
N MET A 369 -24.60 8.26 5.27
CA MET A 369 -23.90 9.36 5.96
C MET A 369 -23.99 10.68 5.21
N SER A 370 -23.94 10.67 3.87
CA SER A 370 -24.15 11.87 3.07
C SER A 370 -25.59 12.40 3.22
N GLY A 371 -26.58 11.50 3.23
CA GLY A 371 -27.96 11.86 3.55
C GLY A 371 -28.09 12.48 4.96
N ALA A 372 -27.44 11.89 5.97
CA ALA A 372 -27.44 12.43 7.33
C ALA A 372 -26.77 13.81 7.41
N ARG A 373 -25.68 14.04 6.66
CA ARG A 373 -25.01 15.35 6.56
C ARG A 373 -25.92 16.43 5.99
N VAL A 374 -26.67 16.11 4.92
CA VAL A 374 -27.63 17.06 4.32
C VAL A 374 -28.71 17.43 5.34
N LEU A 375 -29.31 16.44 6.00
CA LEU A 375 -30.34 16.68 7.02
C LEU A 375 -29.82 17.51 8.20
N LEU A 376 -28.57 17.30 8.62
CA LEU A 376 -27.96 18.09 9.69
C LEU A 376 -27.67 19.53 9.27
N ASN A 377 -27.23 19.76 8.03
CA ASN A 377 -27.06 21.10 7.49
C ASN A 377 -28.39 21.85 7.41
N ASP A 378 -29.43 21.20 6.90
CA ASP A 378 -30.78 21.75 6.84
C ASP A 378 -31.30 22.10 8.24
N PHE A 379 -31.07 21.23 9.22
CA PHE A 379 -31.46 21.47 10.61
C PHE A 379 -30.67 22.62 11.25
N SER A 380 -29.35 22.69 11.01
CA SER A 380 -28.48 23.75 11.52
C SER A 380 -28.90 25.12 10.99
N MET A 381 -29.16 25.23 9.68
CA MET A 381 -29.66 26.47 9.06
C MET A 381 -30.99 26.93 9.64
N ASN A 382 -31.87 25.99 9.98
CA ASN A 382 -33.16 26.30 10.60
C ASN A 382 -33.06 26.75 12.06
N ILE A 383 -32.07 26.30 12.83
CA ILE A 383 -31.84 26.77 14.21
C ILE A 383 -31.42 28.24 14.24
N TYR A 384 -30.57 28.68 13.31
CA TYR A 384 -30.15 30.09 13.23
C TYR A 384 -31.33 31.02 12.88
N ASN A 385 -32.29 30.54 12.09
CA ASN A 385 -33.50 31.30 11.77
C ASN A 385 -34.49 31.42 12.95
N PHE A 386 -34.55 30.44 13.85
CA PHE A 386 -35.40 30.48 15.05
C PHE A 386 -34.93 31.49 16.11
N ASN A 387 -33.62 31.74 16.20
CA ASN A 387 -33.09 32.72 17.15
C ASN A 387 -33.38 34.17 16.72
N THR A 388 -33.54 34.43 15.41
CA THR A 388 -33.79 35.79 14.88
C THR A 388 -35.25 36.24 15.06
N THR A 389 -36.20 35.31 15.13
CA THR A 389 -37.63 35.61 15.33
C THR A 389 -38.04 35.79 16.79
N GLN A 390 -37.24 35.30 17.76
CA GLN A 390 -37.52 35.44 19.20
C GLN A 390 -37.09 36.81 19.78
N VAL A 391 -36.34 37.64 19.05
CA VAL A 391 -35.92 38.99 19.53
C VAL A 391 -36.95 40.09 19.19
N LYS A 392 -38.07 39.77 18.51
CA LYS A 392 -39.16 40.71 18.21
C LYS A 392 -40.48 40.37 18.92
N ARG A 393 -40.43 40.15 20.22
CA ARG A 393 -41.55 40.30 21.18
C ARG A 393 -40.89 40.68 22.51
N LYS A 394 -41.14 41.77 23.21
CA LYS A 394 -42.13 42.86 23.21
C LYS A 394 -41.58 43.94 24.19
N PRO A 395 -42.20 45.13 24.43
CA PRO A 395 -43.57 45.27 24.95
C PRO A 395 -44.66 45.46 23.89
#